data_AF-A0A1V2A4L1-F1
#
_entry.id   AF-A0A1V2A4L1-F1
#
_cell.length_a   1.000
_cell.length_b   1.000
_cell.length_c   1.000
_cell.angle_alpha   90.00
_cell.angle_beta   90.00
_cell.angle_gamma   90.00
#
_symmetry.space_group_name_H-M   'P 1'
#
loop_
_entity.id
_entity.type
_entity.pdbx_description
1 polymer ?
#
loop_
_entity_poly.entity_id
_entity_poly.type
_entity_poly.pdbx_seq_one_letter_code
_entity_poly.pdbx_strand_id
1 'polypeptide(L)'
;MVKKGWMAGAIACVVFLAACGMSEADDYIDENYTFVDAVQNNTNTNDRALIYRVNKSVPDTAAELIEVQEPEQIGEEVDGRQVLVYDNEFIILTEDQDNPGSTLVEVAEDEFVRNHYNPGFFSGMLLGSLLNGRFGSGWDRAQTSKCRQNNDGCYSGGGFYGSFSSGSYGRGSVFRGGGPGTGK
;
A
#
# COMPACT_ATOMS: atom_id res chain seq x y z
N MET A 1 -11.37 -65.04 -13.21
CA MET A 1 -10.69 -63.73 -13.29
C MET A 1 -11.72 -62.64 -13.07
N VAL A 2 -11.30 -61.52 -12.45
CA VAL A 2 -12.04 -60.25 -12.25
C VAL A 2 -13.03 -60.25 -11.07
N LYS A 3 -13.09 -59.29 -10.12
CA LYS A 3 -12.17 -58.31 -9.49
C LYS A 3 -12.90 -57.90 -8.18
N LYS A 4 -12.20 -57.82 -7.03
CA LYS A 4 -12.75 -57.31 -5.76
C LYS A 4 -13.13 -55.82 -5.93
N GLY A 5 -14.41 -55.49 -5.76
CA GLY A 5 -14.87 -54.11 -5.58
C GLY A 5 -14.74 -53.71 -4.11
N TRP A 6 -13.72 -52.93 -3.80
CA TRP A 6 -13.63 -52.18 -2.54
C TRP A 6 -14.16 -50.78 -2.86
N MET A 7 -15.39 -50.48 -2.44
CA MET A 7 -15.93 -49.12 -2.51
C MET A 7 -15.68 -48.40 -1.19
N ALA A 8 -15.27 -47.15 -1.38
CA ALA A 8 -14.85 -46.16 -0.40
C ALA A 8 -16.02 -45.59 0.41
N GLY A 9 -15.67 -44.86 1.48
CA GLY A 9 -16.59 -43.96 2.16
C GLY A 9 -16.00 -43.33 3.40
N ALA A 10 -14.85 -42.66 3.25
CA ALA A 10 -14.25 -41.87 4.33
C ALA A 10 -14.24 -40.39 3.95
N ILE A 11 -14.41 -39.58 5.00
CA ILE A 11 -13.95 -38.19 5.18
C ILE A 11 -14.99 -37.12 4.88
N ALA A 12 -15.54 -36.63 5.99
CA ALA A 12 -16.20 -35.36 6.16
C ALA A 12 -15.25 -34.20 5.78
N CYS A 13 -15.70 -33.30 4.93
CA CYS A 13 -15.13 -31.96 4.82
C CYS A 13 -16.06 -31.00 5.58
N VAL A 14 -15.79 -30.85 6.88
CA VAL A 14 -16.29 -29.72 7.67
C VAL A 14 -15.52 -28.49 7.16
N VAL A 15 -16.18 -27.67 6.34
CA VAL A 15 -15.68 -26.35 5.96
C VAL A 15 -15.88 -25.43 7.16
N PHE A 16 -14.88 -25.39 8.05
CA PHE A 16 -14.69 -24.26 8.96
C PHE A 16 -14.13 -23.10 8.12
N LEU A 17 -15.02 -22.33 7.50
CA LEU A 17 -14.70 -20.95 7.11
C LEU A 17 -14.60 -20.16 8.42
N ALA A 18 -13.44 -20.22 9.06
CA ALA A 18 -13.07 -19.25 10.06
C ALA A 18 -12.85 -17.92 9.32
N ALA A 19 -13.94 -17.17 9.11
CA ALA A 19 -13.87 -15.73 8.98
C ALA A 19 -13.43 -15.20 10.36
N CYS A 20 -12.12 -15.27 10.63
CA CYS A 20 -11.55 -14.48 11.71
C CYS A 20 -11.73 -13.00 11.34
N GLY A 21 -12.09 -12.20 12.34
CA GLY A 21 -12.74 -10.89 12.18
C GLY A 21 -12.00 -9.95 11.23
N MET A 22 -12.74 -9.48 10.23
CA MET A 22 -12.35 -8.49 9.23
C MET A 22 -11.99 -7.16 9.90
N SER A 23 -10.77 -7.00 10.36
CA SER A 23 -10.13 -5.68 10.39
C SER A 23 -9.33 -5.56 9.10
N GLU A 24 -9.67 -4.57 8.28
CA GLU A 24 -8.87 -4.22 7.11
C GLU A 24 -7.54 -3.62 7.59
N ALA A 25 -6.46 -3.86 6.86
CA ALA A 25 -5.12 -3.45 7.28
C ALA A 25 -4.99 -1.92 7.35
N ASP A 26 -5.68 -1.19 6.49
CA ASP A 26 -5.77 0.27 6.51
C ASP A 26 -6.50 0.79 7.75
N ASP A 27 -7.64 0.20 8.14
CA ASP A 27 -8.35 0.51 9.38
C ASP A 27 -7.43 0.30 10.59
N TYR A 28 -6.71 -0.83 10.62
CA TYR A 28 -5.74 -1.12 11.68
C TYR A 28 -4.62 -0.07 11.74
N ILE A 29 -4.09 0.34 10.57
CA ILE A 29 -3.05 1.37 10.48
C ILE A 29 -3.57 2.71 11.00
N ASP A 30 -4.77 3.13 10.58
CA ASP A 30 -5.36 4.41 11.00
C ASP A 30 -5.59 4.48 12.52
N GLU A 31 -6.00 3.37 13.12
CA GLU A 31 -6.25 3.28 14.56
C GLU A 31 -4.97 3.19 15.41
N ASN A 32 -3.91 2.54 14.90
CA ASN A 32 -2.76 2.15 15.72
C ASN A 32 -1.48 2.93 15.40
N TYR A 33 -1.34 3.50 14.21
CA TYR A 33 -0.11 4.17 13.79
C TYR A 33 -0.23 5.70 13.87
N THR A 34 0.91 6.38 13.92
CA THR A 34 0.93 7.85 14.01
C THR A 34 0.81 8.44 12.61
N PHE A 35 -0.29 9.13 12.32
CA PHE A 35 -0.44 9.88 11.07
C PHE A 35 0.69 10.91 10.91
N VAL A 36 1.31 10.93 9.73
CA VAL A 36 2.41 11.84 9.37
C VAL A 36 1.92 12.84 8.33
N ASP A 37 1.33 12.36 7.23
CA ASP A 37 0.96 13.20 6.09
C ASP A 37 -0.04 12.54 5.12
N ALA A 38 -0.58 13.32 4.19
CA ALA A 38 -1.38 12.83 3.07
C ALA A 38 -0.98 13.51 1.76
N VAL A 39 -0.82 12.71 0.71
CA VAL A 39 -0.69 13.18 -0.68
C VAL A 39 -1.99 12.86 -1.40
N GLN A 40 -2.71 13.88 -1.87
CA GLN A 40 -4.02 13.66 -2.49
C GLN A 40 -4.30 14.63 -3.63
N ASN A 41 -5.13 14.18 -4.55
CA ASN A 41 -5.77 15.04 -5.53
C ASN A 41 -7.08 15.61 -4.97
N ASN A 42 -7.27 16.92 -5.06
CA ASN A 42 -8.45 17.58 -4.49
C ASN A 42 -9.76 17.28 -5.23
N THR A 43 -9.70 16.62 -6.39
CA THR A 43 -10.89 16.31 -7.21
C THR A 43 -11.29 14.85 -7.18
N ASN A 44 -10.42 13.94 -6.72
CA ASN A 44 -10.69 12.50 -6.67
C ASN A 44 -10.18 11.91 -5.36
N THR A 45 -11.10 11.38 -4.55
CA THR A 45 -10.80 10.80 -3.24
C THR A 45 -10.02 9.49 -3.32
N ASN A 46 -10.11 8.78 -4.45
CA ASN A 46 -9.37 7.52 -4.67
C ASN A 46 -7.96 7.78 -5.22
N ASP A 47 -7.61 9.04 -5.50
CA ASP A 47 -6.30 9.46 -5.97
C ASP A 47 -5.51 10.07 -4.80
N ARG A 48 -5.23 9.23 -3.79
CA ARG A 48 -4.53 9.61 -2.57
C ARG A 48 -3.57 8.53 -2.05
N ALA A 49 -2.65 8.97 -1.21
CA ALA A 49 -1.84 8.14 -0.34
C ALA A 49 -1.73 8.79 1.06
N LEU A 50 -1.98 8.01 2.11
CA LEU A 50 -1.88 8.42 3.49
C LEU A 50 -0.61 7.83 4.11
N ILE A 51 0.15 8.64 4.83
CA ILE A 51 1.45 8.26 5.38
C ILE A 51 1.37 8.27 6.90
N TYR A 52 1.74 7.14 7.49
CA TYR A 52 1.80 6.90 8.92
C TYR A 52 3.22 6.50 9.33
N ARG A 53 3.47 6.49 10.65
CA ARG A 53 4.71 6.03 11.25
C ARG A 53 4.42 5.04 12.37
N VAL A 54 5.25 4.01 12.45
CA VAL A 54 5.30 3.07 13.57
C VAL A 54 6.75 2.82 14.00
N ASN A 55 6.98 2.66 15.31
CA ASN A 55 8.30 2.40 15.88
C ASN A 55 8.65 0.91 15.81
N LYS A 56 8.66 0.35 14.61
CA LYS A 56 8.97 -1.04 14.29
C LYS A 56 9.79 -1.08 13.00
N SER A 57 10.58 -2.15 12.81
CA SER A 57 11.31 -2.37 11.56
C SER A 57 10.35 -2.73 10.43
N VAL A 58 10.77 -2.55 9.17
CA VAL A 58 9.97 -2.93 7.99
C VAL A 58 9.48 -4.38 8.07
N PRO A 59 10.34 -5.39 8.33
CA PRO A 59 9.86 -6.78 8.40
C PRO A 59 8.93 -7.05 9.57
N ASP A 60 9.13 -6.41 10.73
CA ASP A 60 8.22 -6.57 11.88
C ASP A 60 6.85 -5.95 11.60
N THR A 61 6.83 -4.76 10.99
CA THR A 61 5.59 -4.10 10.54
C THR A 61 4.88 -4.91 9.47
N ALA A 62 5.62 -5.50 8.52
CA ALA A 62 5.03 -6.35 7.50
C ALA A 62 4.37 -7.59 8.12
N ALA A 63 5.06 -8.28 9.03
CA ALA A 63 4.55 -9.48 9.69
C ALA A 63 3.26 -9.18 10.46
N GLU A 64 3.22 -8.09 11.20
CA GLU A 64 2.02 -7.63 11.92
C GLU A 64 0.84 -7.36 10.98
N LEU A 65 1.06 -6.64 9.89
CA LEU A 65 -0.03 -6.32 8.96
C LEU A 65 -0.54 -7.56 8.22
N ILE A 66 0.34 -8.51 7.90
CA ILE A 66 -0.03 -9.81 7.32
C ILE A 66 -0.87 -10.65 8.30
N GLU A 67 -0.60 -10.56 9.61
CA GLU A 67 -1.42 -11.21 10.64
C GLU A 67 -2.80 -10.55 10.79
N VAL A 68 -2.89 -9.23 10.57
CA VAL A 68 -4.15 -8.48 10.58
C VAL A 68 -5.01 -8.85 9.37
N GLN A 69 -4.44 -8.81 8.16
CA GLN A 69 -5.11 -9.15 6.92
C GLN A 69 -4.12 -9.81 5.95
N GLU A 70 -4.49 -10.95 5.39
CA GLU A 70 -3.66 -11.62 4.37
C GLU A 70 -3.67 -10.79 3.07
N PRO A 71 -2.52 -10.30 2.58
CA PRO A 71 -2.44 -9.56 1.32
C PRO A 71 -2.56 -10.50 0.11
N GLU A 72 -3.10 -9.99 -1.01
CA GLU A 72 -3.12 -10.70 -2.29
C GLU A 72 -1.71 -11.05 -2.78
N GLN A 73 -0.74 -10.15 -2.51
CA GLN A 73 0.65 -10.33 -2.88
C GLN A 73 1.56 -9.60 -1.90
N ILE A 74 2.65 -10.29 -1.54
CA ILE A 74 3.76 -9.73 -0.77
C ILE A 74 4.91 -9.49 -1.74
N GLY A 75 5.40 -8.25 -1.81
CA GLY A 75 6.62 -7.91 -2.52
C GLY A 75 7.87 -8.32 -1.73
N GLU A 76 8.96 -8.60 -2.44
CA GLU A 76 10.26 -8.81 -1.79
C GLU A 76 10.74 -7.53 -1.10
N GLU A 77 11.39 -7.68 0.05
CA GLU A 77 12.04 -6.56 0.72
C GLU A 77 13.31 -6.16 -0.04
N VAL A 78 13.39 -4.91 -0.47
CA VAL A 78 14.50 -4.37 -1.26
C VAL A 78 14.87 -2.97 -0.75
N ASP A 79 16.11 -2.81 -0.30
CA ASP A 79 16.66 -1.53 0.20
C ASP A 79 15.81 -0.89 1.31
N GLY A 80 15.42 -1.67 2.33
CA GLY A 80 14.62 -1.17 3.45
C GLY A 80 13.19 -0.79 3.04
N ARG A 81 12.66 -1.41 1.98
CA ARG A 81 11.31 -1.17 1.46
C ARG A 81 10.62 -2.48 1.17
N GLN A 82 9.33 -2.53 1.44
CA GLN A 82 8.48 -3.67 1.10
C GLN A 82 7.08 -3.19 0.74
N VAL A 83 6.35 -3.97 -0.05
CA VAL A 83 5.00 -3.63 -0.48
C VAL A 83 4.07 -4.81 -0.22
N LEU A 84 2.97 -4.55 0.45
CA LEU A 84 1.86 -5.48 0.64
C LEU A 84 0.71 -5.00 -0.25
N VAL A 85 0.20 -5.88 -1.11
CA VAL A 85 -0.86 -5.54 -2.07
C VAL A 85 -2.16 -6.15 -1.59
N TYR A 86 -3.20 -5.32 -1.46
CA TYR A 86 -4.57 -5.71 -1.11
C TYR A 86 -5.52 -5.41 -2.26
N ASP A 87 -6.81 -5.73 -2.15
CA ASP A 87 -7.78 -5.67 -3.25
C ASP A 87 -7.90 -4.30 -3.95
N ASN A 88 -7.79 -3.19 -3.20
CA ASN A 88 -7.97 -1.83 -3.74
C ASN A 88 -6.82 -0.87 -3.43
N GLU A 89 -5.78 -1.34 -2.74
CA GLU A 89 -4.71 -0.49 -2.24
C GLU A 89 -3.37 -1.22 -2.10
N PHE A 90 -2.34 -0.42 -1.91
CA PHE A 90 -0.98 -0.85 -1.63
C PHE A 90 -0.58 -0.28 -0.28
N ILE A 91 -0.14 -1.16 0.64
CA ILE A 91 0.56 -0.73 1.85
C ILE A 91 2.06 -0.80 1.57
N ILE A 92 2.70 0.35 1.56
CA ILE A 92 4.09 0.54 1.16
C ILE A 92 4.89 0.90 2.40
N LEU A 93 5.80 0.01 2.77
CA LEU A 93 6.66 0.12 3.94
C LEU A 93 8.02 0.65 3.51
N THR A 94 8.53 1.64 4.21
CA THR A 94 9.86 2.21 3.96
C THR A 94 10.53 2.56 5.28
N GLU A 95 11.79 2.21 5.46
CA GLU A 95 12.58 2.65 6.61
C GLU A 95 12.55 4.18 6.74
N ASP A 96 12.24 4.68 7.94
CA ASP A 96 12.26 6.11 8.23
C ASP A 96 13.71 6.57 8.47
N GLN A 97 14.31 7.20 7.46
CA GLN A 97 15.69 7.69 7.51
C GLN A 97 15.91 8.78 8.57
N ASP A 98 14.85 9.53 8.91
CA ASP A 98 14.91 10.57 9.93
C ASP A 98 14.69 10.00 11.34
N ASN A 99 14.09 8.81 11.44
CA ASN A 99 13.78 8.12 12.71
C ASN A 99 14.23 6.65 12.68
N PRO A 100 15.55 6.38 12.85
CA PRO A 100 16.10 5.03 12.76
C PRO A 100 15.37 4.02 13.65
N GLY A 101 15.06 2.85 13.11
CA GLY A 101 14.27 1.82 13.79
C GLY A 101 12.75 2.01 13.70
N SER A 102 12.29 3.02 12.96
CA SER A 102 10.89 3.24 12.63
C SER A 102 10.63 3.00 11.15
N THR A 103 9.36 2.74 10.83
CA THR A 103 8.88 2.51 9.46
C THR A 103 7.84 3.56 9.12
N LEU A 104 7.99 4.16 7.94
CA LEU A 104 6.92 4.88 7.26
C LEU A 104 6.01 3.88 6.56
N VAL A 105 4.72 4.00 6.82
CA VAL A 105 3.67 3.14 6.31
C VAL A 105 2.77 3.98 5.44
N GLU A 106 2.87 3.81 4.12
CA GLU A 106 2.07 4.54 3.16
C GLU A 106 0.92 3.66 2.65
N VAL A 107 -0.31 4.05 2.96
CA VAL A 107 -1.55 3.44 2.46
C VAL A 107 -1.93 4.18 1.18
N ALA A 108 -1.61 3.57 0.03
CA ALA A 108 -1.77 4.18 -1.28
C ALA A 108 -2.88 3.47 -2.07
N GLU A 109 -3.90 4.24 -2.46
CA GLU A 109 -4.99 3.74 -3.29
C GLU A 109 -4.48 3.33 -4.68
N ASP A 110 -5.14 2.35 -5.28
CA ASP A 110 -4.81 1.84 -6.61
C ASP A 110 -4.65 2.92 -7.68
N GLU A 111 -5.57 3.88 -7.68
CA GLU A 111 -5.57 4.94 -8.68
C GLU A 111 -4.38 5.87 -8.49
N PHE A 112 -3.97 6.11 -7.24
CA PHE A 112 -2.77 6.89 -6.93
C PHE A 112 -1.50 6.18 -7.42
N VAL A 113 -1.37 4.89 -7.12
CA VAL A 113 -0.24 4.07 -7.59
C VAL A 113 -0.18 4.05 -9.12
N ARG A 114 -1.32 3.78 -9.77
CA ARG A 114 -1.42 3.74 -11.23
C ARG A 114 -1.00 5.05 -11.89
N ASN A 115 -1.41 6.18 -11.33
CA ASN A 115 -1.30 7.47 -11.99
C ASN A 115 -0.01 8.21 -11.70
N HIS A 116 0.53 8.05 -10.48
CA HIS A 116 1.61 8.91 -9.98
C HIS A 116 2.90 8.16 -9.72
N TYR A 117 2.87 6.89 -9.31
CA TYR A 117 4.09 6.19 -8.96
C TYR A 117 5.02 6.02 -10.16
N ASN A 118 6.32 6.12 -9.87
CA ASN A 118 7.39 5.71 -10.74
C ASN A 118 7.45 4.17 -10.73
N PRO A 119 7.31 3.48 -11.88
CA PRO A 119 7.36 2.02 -11.92
C PRO A 119 8.68 1.44 -11.39
N GLY A 120 9.77 2.21 -11.47
CA GLY A 120 11.07 1.84 -10.92
C GLY A 120 11.08 1.67 -9.41
N PHE A 121 10.12 2.26 -8.68
CA PHE A 121 9.97 2.07 -7.23
C PHE A 121 9.79 0.59 -6.86
N PHE A 122 8.95 -0.12 -7.62
CA PHE A 122 8.61 -1.53 -7.42
C PHE A 122 9.64 -2.50 -8.01
N SER A 123 10.71 -1.97 -8.61
CA SER A 123 11.76 -2.80 -9.22
C SER A 123 12.46 -3.63 -8.15
N GLY A 124 12.62 -4.93 -8.43
CA GLY A 124 13.22 -5.89 -7.49
C GLY A 124 12.23 -6.52 -6.51
N MET A 125 11.05 -5.93 -6.28
CA MET A 125 10.06 -6.46 -5.34
C MET A 125 9.19 -7.60 -5.92
N LEU A 126 9.49 -8.05 -7.15
CA LEU A 126 8.74 -9.08 -7.90
C LEU A 126 7.26 -8.79 -8.17
N LEU A 127 6.81 -7.53 -8.09
CA LEU A 127 5.42 -7.14 -8.35
C LEU A 127 5.09 -6.88 -9.82
N GLY A 128 6.06 -7.00 -10.74
CA GLY A 128 5.90 -6.54 -12.12
C GLY A 128 4.76 -7.21 -12.91
N SER A 129 4.53 -8.52 -12.72
CA SER A 129 3.41 -9.22 -13.37
C SER A 129 2.07 -8.81 -12.77
N LEU A 130 2.00 -8.64 -11.45
CA LEU A 130 0.80 -8.18 -10.76
C LEU A 130 0.40 -6.78 -11.23
N LEU A 131 1.34 -5.85 -11.25
CA LEU A 131 1.09 -4.46 -11.68
C LEU A 131 0.59 -4.39 -13.12
N ASN A 132 1.14 -5.22 -14.02
CA ASN A 132 0.66 -5.30 -15.40
C ASN A 132 -0.72 -5.96 -15.52
N GLY A 133 -1.04 -6.94 -14.68
CA GLY A 133 -2.38 -7.54 -14.62
C GLY A 133 -3.43 -6.55 -14.11
N ARG A 134 -3.07 -5.77 -13.09
CA ARG A 134 -3.94 -4.83 -12.39
C ARG A 134 -4.15 -3.52 -13.16
N PHE A 135 -3.08 -2.94 -13.70
CA PHE A 135 -3.14 -1.63 -14.38
C PHE A 135 -3.12 -1.71 -15.91
N GLY A 136 -3.04 -2.92 -16.46
CA GLY A 136 -3.01 -3.18 -17.90
C GLY A 136 -1.60 -3.44 -18.42
N SER A 137 -1.54 -4.27 -19.48
CA SER A 137 -0.28 -4.71 -20.07
C SER A 137 0.57 -3.53 -20.56
N GLY A 138 1.80 -3.41 -20.04
CA GLY A 138 2.73 -2.35 -20.44
C GLY A 138 2.53 -1.03 -19.70
N TRP A 139 1.76 -1.04 -18.60
CA TRP A 139 1.61 0.11 -17.72
C TRP A 139 2.97 0.68 -17.31
N ASP A 140 3.91 -0.18 -16.93
CA ASP A 140 5.28 0.19 -16.55
C ASP A 140 5.99 1.02 -17.62
N ARG A 141 5.89 0.64 -18.89
CA ARG A 141 6.51 1.34 -20.02
C ARG A 141 5.80 2.65 -20.31
N ALA A 142 4.47 2.65 -20.33
CA ALA A 142 3.66 3.83 -20.56
C ALA A 142 3.90 4.88 -19.47
N GLN A 143 3.89 4.45 -18.21
CA GLN A 143 4.13 5.28 -17.05
C GLN A 143 5.57 5.80 -17.03
N THR A 144 6.58 4.96 -17.27
CA THR A 144 7.97 5.43 -17.41
C THR A 144 8.12 6.51 -18.49
N SER A 145 7.42 6.36 -19.62
CA SER A 145 7.41 7.36 -20.69
C SER A 145 6.77 8.68 -20.23
N LYS A 146 5.63 8.61 -19.53
CA LYS A 146 4.96 9.77 -18.93
C LYS A 146 5.87 10.50 -17.93
N CYS A 147 6.50 9.76 -17.02
CA CYS A 147 7.42 10.29 -16.02
C CYS A 147 8.62 11.04 -16.64
N ARG A 148 9.10 10.58 -17.80
CA ARG A 148 10.19 11.21 -18.54
C ARG A 148 9.76 12.46 -19.30
N GLN A 149 8.57 12.44 -19.90
CA GLN A 149 8.12 13.50 -20.80
C GLN A 149 7.66 14.77 -20.04
N ASN A 150 7.07 14.62 -18.87
CA ASN A 150 6.41 15.74 -18.20
C ASN A 150 7.35 16.64 -17.39
N ASN A 151 8.64 16.31 -17.22
CA ASN A 151 9.60 16.95 -16.28
C ASN A 151 9.15 17.02 -14.80
N ASP A 152 7.87 16.81 -14.51
CA ASP A 152 7.32 16.53 -13.20
C ASP A 152 7.67 15.08 -12.86
N GLY A 153 8.67 14.89 -12.00
CA GLY A 153 9.12 13.56 -11.59
C GLY A 153 7.96 12.75 -11.05
N CYS A 154 7.91 11.45 -11.34
CA CYS A 154 6.90 10.55 -10.78
C CYS A 154 7.18 10.20 -9.32
N TYR A 155 6.12 9.82 -8.61
CA TYR A 155 6.13 9.62 -7.17
C TYR A 155 6.95 8.39 -6.85
N SER A 156 7.92 8.54 -5.95
CA SER A 156 8.95 7.53 -5.70
C SER A 156 8.85 6.95 -4.28
N GLY A 157 7.71 7.15 -3.60
CA GLY A 157 7.46 6.66 -2.24
C GLY A 157 8.29 7.36 -1.17
N GLY A 158 8.07 6.95 0.08
CA GLY A 158 8.97 7.23 1.21
C GLY A 158 8.91 8.65 1.75
N GLY A 159 7.83 9.40 1.48
CA GLY A 159 7.59 10.69 2.12
C GLY A 159 8.67 11.76 1.89
N PHE A 160 9.57 11.61 0.91
CA PHE A 160 10.61 12.61 0.65
C PHE A 160 10.01 13.85 -0.05
N TYR A 161 9.49 14.72 0.81
CA TYR A 161 9.03 16.08 0.62
C TYR A 161 10.07 16.96 -0.12
N GLY A 162 10.04 17.01 -1.46
CA GLY A 162 10.88 18.01 -2.13
C GLY A 162 10.94 18.10 -3.65
N SER A 163 10.45 17.12 -4.42
CA SER A 163 10.64 17.17 -5.89
C SER A 163 9.46 16.70 -6.74
N PHE A 164 8.27 16.59 -6.17
CA PHE A 164 7.10 16.84 -7.00
C PHE A 164 7.00 18.33 -7.24
N SER A 165 7.12 18.71 -8.51
CA SER A 165 6.62 19.97 -9.02
C SER A 165 5.17 20.10 -8.55
N SER A 166 4.99 20.88 -7.50
CA SER A 166 3.73 21.29 -6.90
C SER A 166 3.00 22.26 -7.83
N GLY A 167 2.89 21.90 -9.11
CA GLY A 167 2.28 22.71 -10.16
C GLY A 167 0.76 22.65 -10.19
N SER A 168 0.12 21.69 -9.50
CA SER A 168 -1.36 21.63 -9.40
C SER A 168 -1.98 20.81 -8.27
N TYR A 169 -1.22 20.12 -7.42
CA TYR A 169 -1.80 19.30 -6.35
C TYR A 169 -1.63 20.03 -5.02
N GLY A 170 -2.75 20.46 -4.47
CA GLY A 170 -2.83 21.49 -3.43
C GLY A 170 -2.05 21.14 -2.18
N ARG A 171 -1.01 21.91 -1.91
CA ARG A 171 -0.51 22.11 -0.55
C ARG A 171 -1.61 22.76 0.30
N GLY A 172 -2.20 21.95 1.18
CA GLY A 172 -2.66 22.40 2.48
C GLY A 172 -4.11 22.84 2.59
N SER A 173 -4.84 22.13 3.45
CA SER A 173 -5.38 22.78 4.65
C SER A 173 -5.60 21.76 5.76
N VAL A 174 -4.74 21.83 6.78
CA VAL A 174 -5.05 21.73 8.22
C VAL A 174 -6.35 21.01 8.60
N PHE A 175 -6.21 19.86 9.27
CA PHE A 175 -7.13 19.48 10.35
C PHE A 175 -7.10 20.55 11.45
N ARG A 176 -7.76 21.68 11.22
CA ARG A 176 -8.18 22.60 12.26
C ARG A 176 -9.56 22.13 12.68
N GLY A 177 -9.59 21.34 13.76
CA GLY A 177 -10.79 21.05 14.51
C GLY A 177 -11.51 22.37 14.82
N GLY A 178 -12.57 22.64 14.07
CA GLY A 178 -13.50 23.72 14.32
C GLY A 178 -14.38 23.37 15.50
N GLY A 179 -13.82 23.41 16.71
CA GLY A 179 -14.60 23.56 17.92
C GLY A 179 -14.98 25.04 18.06
N PRO A 180 -16.26 25.41 18.04
CA PRO A 180 -16.65 26.80 18.21
C PRO A 180 -16.43 27.21 19.67
N GLY A 181 -15.46 28.09 19.90
CA GLY A 181 -15.37 28.90 21.10
C GLY A 181 -14.09 28.73 21.90
N THR A 182 -13.19 29.71 21.77
CA THR A 182 -12.57 30.42 22.91
C THR A 182 -11.79 31.60 22.35
N GLY A 183 -12.45 32.76 22.29
CA GLY A 183 -11.78 34.05 22.22
C GLY A 183 -11.58 34.58 23.63
N LYS A 184 -10.37 35.07 23.91
CA LYS A 184 -10.10 36.23 24.76
C LYS A 184 -9.02 37.05 24.07
#